data_AF-A0A9D4T0T3-F1
#
_entry.id   AF-A0A9D4T0T3-F1
#
_cell.length_a   1.000
_cell.length_b   1.000
_cell.length_c   1.000
_cell.angle_alpha   90.00
_cell.angle_beta   90.00
_cell.angle_gamma   90.00
#
_symmetry.space_group_name_H-M   'P 1'
#
loop_
_entity.id
_entity.type
_entity.pdbx_description
1 polymer ?
#
loop_
_entity_poly.entity_id
_entity_poly.type
_entity_poly.pdbx_seq_one_letter_code
_entity_poly.pdbx_strand_id
1 'polypeptide(L)'
;MYRLTQVCTKSQVTLLGHEAGAASLGYHLLSNRSAAYFQRAVMMAGSPYAPYPENSGSAAERNVRALARELRCPDSSARRAAIDCLKSRSVRATLEAADSAGIEFGPSYLSPQTGTQDLYDCATRVRAFDNAI
;
A
#
# COMPACT_ATOMS: atom_id res chain seq x y z
N MET A 1 39.12 32.32 -12.02
CA MET A 1 37.95 32.57 -11.14
C MET A 1 36.85 31.59 -11.57
N TYR A 2 36.92 30.33 -11.13
CA TYR A 2 35.94 29.31 -11.51
C TYR A 2 34.74 29.40 -10.56
N ARG A 3 33.59 29.76 -11.11
CA ARG A 3 32.30 29.74 -10.43
C ARG A 3 32.05 28.32 -9.95
N LEU A 4 32.04 28.12 -8.64
CA LEU A 4 31.40 26.97 -8.02
C LEU A 4 29.90 27.10 -8.30
N THR A 5 29.44 26.59 -9.45
CA THR A 5 28.03 26.27 -9.60
C THR A 5 27.72 25.26 -8.50
N GLN A 6 26.97 25.70 -7.50
CA GLN A 6 26.29 24.81 -6.56
C GLN A 6 25.59 23.74 -7.39
N VAL A 7 26.14 22.54 -7.41
CA VAL A 7 25.35 21.37 -7.76
C VAL A 7 24.42 21.22 -6.57
N CYS A 8 23.20 21.73 -6.69
CA CYS A 8 22.09 21.30 -5.85
C CYS A 8 21.94 19.80 -6.13
N THR A 9 22.67 18.96 -5.39
CA THR A 9 22.58 17.52 -5.56
C THR A 9 21.18 17.13 -5.13
N LYS A 10 20.33 16.86 -6.11
CA LYS A 10 19.07 16.14 -5.94
C LYS A 10 19.38 14.98 -4.98
N SER A 11 18.77 14.98 -3.80
CA SER A 11 19.03 13.98 -2.76
C SER A 11 18.91 12.60 -3.38
N GLN A 12 19.99 11.80 -3.33
CA GLN A 12 19.98 10.43 -3.84
C GLN A 12 19.32 9.50 -2.82
N VAL A 13 18.00 9.50 -2.80
CA VAL A 13 17.17 8.69 -1.91
C VAL A 13 17.07 7.26 -2.47
N THR A 14 17.48 6.29 -1.65
CA THR A 14 17.30 4.86 -1.89
C THR A 14 16.35 4.31 -0.83
N LEU A 15 15.26 3.66 -1.25
CA LEU A 15 14.35 2.99 -0.34
C LEU A 15 14.73 1.52 -0.22
N LEU A 16 14.73 1.00 1.01
CA LEU A 16 14.94 -0.42 1.29
C LEU A 16 13.73 -0.99 2.00
N GLY A 17 13.32 -2.20 1.59
CA GLY A 17 12.14 -2.86 2.13
C GLY A 17 12.36 -4.36 2.22
N HIS A 18 11.87 -4.95 3.30
CA HIS A 18 11.83 -6.40 3.53
C HIS A 18 10.37 -6.86 3.64
N GLU A 19 10.01 -8.03 3.09
CA GLU A 19 8.65 -8.61 3.22
C GLU A 19 7.55 -7.63 2.72
N ALA A 20 6.57 -7.32 3.57
CA ALA A 20 5.53 -6.31 3.32
C ALA A 20 6.13 -4.92 2.98
N GLY A 21 7.31 -4.60 3.51
CA GLY A 21 8.05 -3.39 3.16
C GLY A 21 8.55 -3.43 1.71
N ALA A 22 9.07 -4.56 1.24
CA ALA A 22 9.48 -4.73 -0.15
C ALA A 22 8.27 -4.66 -1.11
N ALA A 23 7.14 -5.26 -0.74
CA ALA A 23 5.90 -5.14 -1.50
C ALA A 23 5.39 -3.69 -1.57
N SER A 24 5.44 -2.97 -0.45
CA SER A 24 5.08 -1.55 -0.38
C SER A 24 5.96 -0.68 -1.29
N LEU A 25 7.28 -0.96 -1.31
CA LEU A 25 8.19 -0.31 -2.26
C LEU A 25 7.85 -0.63 -3.71
N GLY A 26 7.47 -1.87 -3.99
CA GLY A 26 6.93 -2.27 -5.29
C GLY A 26 5.72 -1.44 -5.71
N TYR A 27 4.75 -1.21 -4.83
CA TYR A 27 3.62 -0.33 -5.14
C TYR A 27 4.05 1.13 -5.33
N HIS A 28 5.04 1.59 -4.58
CA HIS A 28 5.58 2.94 -4.78
C HIS A 28 6.31 3.12 -6.12
N LEU A 29 6.93 2.06 -6.64
CA LEU A 29 7.53 2.02 -7.98
C LEU A 29 6.46 2.05 -9.08
N LEU A 30 5.34 1.36 -8.88
CA LEU A 30 4.22 1.30 -9.84
C LEU A 30 3.39 2.59 -9.85
N SER A 31 3.28 3.29 -8.72
CA SER A 31 2.47 4.50 -8.63
C SER A 31 3.19 5.73 -9.19
N ASN A 32 2.58 6.36 -10.21
CA ASN A 32 3.05 7.64 -10.78
C ASN A 32 3.10 8.79 -9.76
N ARG A 33 2.40 8.66 -8.61
CA ARG A 33 2.38 9.69 -7.56
C ARG A 33 3.59 9.61 -6.64
N SER A 34 4.24 8.45 -6.51
CA SER A 34 5.34 8.26 -5.55
C SER A 34 6.68 7.92 -6.18
N ALA A 35 6.70 7.32 -7.38
CA ALA A 35 7.93 6.87 -8.01
C ALA A 35 8.98 7.99 -8.21
N ALA A 36 8.55 9.24 -8.34
CA ALA A 36 9.45 10.38 -8.54
C ALA A 36 10.22 10.83 -7.27
N TYR A 37 9.82 10.35 -6.08
CA TYR A 37 10.42 10.81 -4.81
C TYR A 37 11.67 10.05 -4.38
N PHE A 38 12.02 8.95 -5.06
CA PHE A 38 13.22 8.18 -4.80
C PHE A 38 13.85 7.76 -6.13
N GLN A 39 15.15 7.43 -6.11
CA GLN A 39 15.90 7.11 -7.34
C GLN A 39 16.25 5.63 -7.42
N ARG A 40 16.28 4.94 -6.28
CA ARG A 40 16.69 3.54 -6.19
C ARG A 40 15.82 2.80 -5.18
N ALA A 41 15.63 1.52 -5.39
CA ALA A 41 14.91 0.63 -4.48
C ALA A 41 15.68 -0.68 -4.31
N VAL A 42 15.69 -1.20 -3.09
CA VAL A 42 16.17 -2.56 -2.76
C VAL A 42 15.01 -3.31 -2.12
N MET A 43 14.55 -4.36 -2.78
CA MET A 43 13.44 -5.19 -2.34
C MET A 43 13.97 -6.55 -1.90
N MET A 44 13.73 -6.92 -0.63
CA MET A 44 14.24 -8.13 -0.01
C MET A 44 13.06 -9.01 0.43
N ALA A 45 13.06 -10.29 0.04
CA ALA A 45 12.05 -11.28 0.48
C ALA A 45 10.58 -10.82 0.32
N GLY A 46 10.27 -9.98 -0.66
CA GLY A 46 8.92 -9.52 -0.93
C GLY A 46 8.80 -8.83 -2.29
N SER A 47 7.60 -8.83 -2.85
CA SER A 47 7.29 -8.35 -4.20
C SER A 47 5.89 -7.77 -4.22
N PRO A 48 5.61 -6.72 -5.03
CA PRO A 48 4.24 -6.25 -5.21
C PRO A 48 3.33 -7.30 -5.85
N TYR A 49 3.91 -8.34 -6.47
CA TYR A 49 3.22 -9.46 -7.13
C TYR A 49 3.08 -10.73 -6.28
N ALA A 50 3.53 -10.71 -5.03
CA ALA A 50 3.35 -11.85 -4.14
C ALA A 50 1.85 -12.05 -3.81
N PRO A 51 1.41 -13.30 -3.59
CA PRO A 51 0.00 -13.64 -3.35
C PRO A 51 -0.43 -13.27 -1.92
N TYR A 52 -0.54 -11.97 -1.65
CA TYR A 52 -1.06 -11.47 -0.38
C TYR A 52 -2.59 -11.63 -0.30
N PRO A 53 -3.16 -11.62 0.93
CA PRO A 53 -4.60 -11.70 1.15
C PRO A 53 -5.39 -10.67 0.34
N GLU A 54 -6.57 -11.06 -0.15
CA GLU A 54 -7.38 -10.20 -1.00
C GLU A 54 -7.85 -8.93 -0.24
N ASN A 55 -7.59 -7.76 -0.81
CA ASN A 55 -8.12 -6.49 -0.29
C ASN A 55 -8.93 -5.73 -1.34
N SER A 56 -9.80 -6.46 -2.05
CA SER A 56 -10.82 -5.86 -2.92
C SER A 56 -11.74 -4.95 -2.10
N GLY A 57 -12.44 -4.02 -2.77
CA GLY A 57 -13.43 -3.17 -2.07
C GLY A 57 -14.43 -3.99 -1.26
N SER A 58 -14.84 -5.15 -1.78
CA SER A 58 -15.74 -6.08 -1.08
C SER A 58 -15.09 -6.75 0.14
N ALA A 59 -13.83 -7.17 0.04
CA ALA A 59 -13.08 -7.77 1.15
C ALA A 59 -12.80 -6.74 2.25
N ALA A 60 -12.35 -5.54 1.87
CA ALA A 60 -12.15 -4.43 2.78
C ALA A 60 -13.43 -4.10 3.56
N GLU A 61 -14.58 -4.04 2.88
CA GLU A 61 -15.87 -3.81 3.54
C GLU A 61 -16.27 -4.96 4.48
N ARG A 62 -16.06 -6.22 4.09
CA ARG A 62 -16.32 -7.37 4.96
C ARG A 62 -15.46 -7.30 6.23
N ASN A 63 -14.18 -6.99 6.10
CA ASN A 63 -13.25 -6.87 7.22
C ASN A 63 -13.64 -5.72 8.16
N VAL A 64 -13.99 -4.55 7.60
CA VAL A 64 -14.46 -3.41 8.40
C VAL A 64 -15.75 -3.73 9.16
N ARG A 65 -16.71 -4.43 8.53
CA ARG A 65 -17.94 -4.87 9.21
C ARG A 65 -17.66 -5.91 10.30
N ALA A 66 -16.77 -6.86 10.04
CA ALA A 66 -16.36 -7.86 11.04
C ALA A 66 -15.72 -7.19 12.26
N LEU A 67 -14.77 -6.28 12.05
CA LEU A 67 -14.12 -5.50 13.10
C LEU A 67 -15.12 -4.66 13.89
N ALA A 68 -16.06 -4.01 13.19
CA ALA A 68 -17.10 -3.21 13.82
C ALA A 68 -17.98 -4.05 14.76
N ARG A 69 -18.39 -5.26 14.33
CA ARG A 69 -19.17 -6.17 15.18
C ARG A 69 -18.42 -6.60 16.43
N GLU A 70 -17.16 -7.00 16.28
CA GLU A 70 -16.32 -7.44 17.40
C GLU A 70 -16.13 -6.34 18.44
N LEU A 71 -15.97 -5.09 17.98
CA LEU A 71 -15.82 -3.91 18.82
C LEU A 71 -17.15 -3.26 19.23
N ARG A 72 -18.28 -3.91 18.98
CA ARG A 72 -19.64 -3.40 19.27
C ARG A 72 -19.86 -1.98 18.73
N CYS A 73 -19.36 -1.74 17.52
CA CYS A 73 -19.61 -0.53 16.74
C CYS A 73 -20.74 -0.78 15.74
N PRO A 74 -21.42 0.28 15.27
CA PRO A 74 -22.40 0.15 14.19
C PRO A 74 -21.77 -0.48 12.94
N ASP A 75 -22.38 -1.51 12.37
CA ASP A 75 -21.90 -2.22 11.17
C ASP A 75 -22.78 -1.98 9.93
N SER A 76 -23.81 -1.14 10.06
CA SER A 76 -24.80 -0.79 9.02
C SER A 76 -24.46 0.49 8.24
N SER A 77 -25.37 0.93 7.36
CA SER A 77 -25.19 2.00 6.35
C SER A 77 -24.68 3.35 6.87
N ALA A 78 -24.67 3.58 8.18
CA ALA A 78 -24.09 4.76 8.83
C ALA A 78 -22.56 4.69 8.89
N ARG A 79 -21.89 4.67 7.72
CA ARG A 79 -20.43 4.55 7.57
C ARG A 79 -19.64 5.51 8.46
N ARG A 80 -20.10 6.76 8.61
CA ARG A 80 -19.46 7.77 9.48
C ARG A 80 -19.50 7.37 10.96
N ALA A 81 -20.67 7.00 11.46
CA ALA A 81 -20.84 6.57 12.86
C ALA A 81 -20.01 5.31 13.18
N ALA A 82 -19.92 4.37 12.22
CA ALA A 82 -19.06 3.20 12.34
C ALA A 82 -17.57 3.60 12.48
N ILE A 83 -17.08 4.48 11.60
CA ILE A 83 -15.68 4.94 11.61
C ILE A 83 -15.36 5.71 12.89
N ASP A 84 -16.25 6.60 13.33
CA ASP A 84 -16.04 7.39 14.55
C ASP A 84 -15.99 6.48 15.79
N CYS A 85 -16.86 5.46 15.83
CA CYS A 85 -16.81 4.43 16.87
C CYS A 85 -15.48 3.65 16.83
N LEU A 86 -15.06 3.15 15.67
CA LEU A 86 -13.79 2.42 15.53
C LEU A 86 -12.59 3.26 15.99
N LYS A 87 -12.55 4.54 15.63
CA LYS A 87 -11.52 5.50 16.07
C LYS A 87 -11.54 5.77 17.58
N SER A 88 -12.69 5.63 18.22
CA SER A 88 -12.82 5.80 19.68
C SER A 88 -12.32 4.58 20.48
N ARG A 89 -12.08 3.44 19.84
CA ARG A 89 -11.59 2.23 20.51
C ARG A 89 -10.09 2.31 20.76
N SER A 90 -9.64 1.69 21.86
CA SER A 90 -8.22 1.60 22.17
C SER A 90 -7.50 0.72 21.13
N VAL A 91 -6.24 1.05 20.82
CA VAL A 91 -5.39 0.25 19.93
C VAL A 91 -5.37 -1.22 20.34
N ARG A 92 -5.21 -1.53 21.63
CA ARG A 92 -5.17 -2.92 22.12
C ARG A 92 -6.45 -3.69 21.78
N ALA A 93 -7.62 -3.14 22.13
CA ALA A 93 -8.90 -3.77 21.80
C ALA A 93 -9.07 -3.96 20.27
N THR A 94 -8.63 -3.00 19.46
CA THR A 94 -8.69 -3.12 17.99
C THR A 94 -7.81 -4.24 17.47
N LEU A 95 -6.60 -4.42 18.03
CA LEU A 95 -5.70 -5.52 17.65
C LEU A 95 -6.27 -6.88 18.07
N GLU A 96 -6.76 -7.01 19.31
CA GLU A 96 -7.40 -8.23 19.81
C GLU A 96 -8.64 -8.59 18.97
N ALA A 97 -9.46 -7.60 18.61
CA ALA A 97 -10.63 -7.80 17.78
C ALA A 97 -10.28 -8.19 16.34
N ALA A 98 -9.22 -7.62 15.76
CA ALA A 98 -8.77 -7.97 14.42
C ALA A 98 -8.25 -9.42 14.36
N ASP A 99 -7.51 -9.85 15.39
CA ASP A 99 -7.02 -11.22 15.54
C ASP A 99 -8.18 -12.22 15.73
N SER A 100 -9.11 -11.91 16.65
CA SER A 100 -10.34 -12.69 16.89
C SER A 100 -11.18 -12.86 15.62
N ALA A 101 -11.28 -11.81 14.81
CA ALA A 101 -12.03 -11.81 13.56
C ALA A 101 -11.25 -12.41 12.36
N GLY A 102 -9.99 -12.84 12.55
CA GLY A 102 -9.16 -13.39 11.48
C GLY A 102 -8.92 -12.42 10.33
N ILE A 103 -8.80 -11.12 10.65
CA ILE A 103 -8.67 -10.08 9.63
C ILE A 103 -7.22 -10.04 9.13
N GLU A 104 -7.04 -10.44 7.88
CA GLU A 104 -5.80 -10.24 7.15
C GLU A 104 -5.91 -9.04 6.21
N PHE A 105 -4.86 -8.20 6.19
CA PHE A 105 -4.76 -7.08 5.27
C PHE A 105 -3.70 -7.38 4.22
N GLY A 106 -4.12 -7.54 2.98
CA GLY A 106 -3.23 -7.41 1.84
C GLY A 106 -3.33 -6.05 1.16
N PRO A 107 -2.41 -5.76 0.24
CA PRO A 107 -2.47 -4.58 -0.61
C PRO A 107 -3.59 -4.69 -1.65
N SER A 108 -4.33 -3.59 -1.87
CA SER A 108 -5.43 -3.57 -2.85
C SER A 108 -4.97 -3.55 -4.31
N TYR A 109 -3.71 -3.20 -4.61
CA TYR A 109 -3.24 -2.88 -5.98
C TYR A 109 -3.37 -4.03 -7.00
N LEU A 110 -3.44 -5.28 -6.54
CA LEU A 110 -3.58 -6.45 -7.41
C LEU A 110 -4.94 -7.15 -7.32
N SER A 111 -5.92 -6.56 -6.63
CA SER A 111 -7.28 -7.09 -6.73
C SER A 111 -7.77 -6.89 -8.17
N PRO A 112 -8.40 -7.90 -8.80
CA PRO A 112 -8.94 -7.80 -10.15
C PRO A 112 -9.94 -6.64 -10.34
N GLN A 113 -10.44 -6.03 -9.25
CA GLN A 113 -11.51 -5.03 -9.29
C GLN A 113 -11.03 -3.59 -9.03
N THR A 114 -9.80 -3.38 -8.57
CA THR A 114 -9.23 -2.04 -8.44
C THR A 114 -8.52 -1.64 -9.72
N GLY A 115 -9.26 -0.98 -10.60
CA GLY A 115 -8.75 0.03 -11.52
C GLY A 115 -7.51 -0.38 -12.31
N THR A 116 -7.75 -1.08 -13.40
CA THR A 116 -6.79 -1.29 -14.49
C THR A 116 -6.21 0.02 -15.06
N GLN A 117 -6.68 1.21 -14.65
CA GLN A 117 -6.15 2.51 -15.07
C GLN A 117 -4.64 2.68 -14.80
N ASP A 118 -4.14 2.30 -13.62
CA ASP A 118 -2.70 2.47 -13.30
C ASP A 118 -1.83 1.39 -13.95
N LEU A 119 -2.40 0.20 -14.22
CA LEU A 119 -1.70 -0.93 -14.85
C LEU A 119 -1.61 -0.78 -16.38
N TYR A 120 -2.61 -0.18 -17.04
CA TYR A 120 -2.60 0.02 -18.50
C TYR A 120 -1.56 1.06 -18.96
N ASP A 121 -1.21 2.05 -18.14
CA ASP A 121 -0.12 2.99 -18.45
C ASP A 121 1.28 2.35 -18.33
N CYS A 122 1.40 1.21 -17.63
CA CYS A 122 2.67 0.57 -17.29
C CYS A 122 3.23 -0.31 -18.42
N ALA A 123 2.40 -0.84 -19.33
CA ALA A 123 2.88 -1.63 -20.47
C ALA A 123 3.84 -0.85 -21.39
N THR A 124 3.81 0.48 -21.32
CA THR A 124 4.71 1.38 -22.05
C THR A 124 6.08 1.59 -21.39
N ARG A 125 6.24 1.33 -20.08
CA ARG A 125 7.49 1.58 -19.33
C ARG A 125 8.32 0.33 -19.04
N VAL A 126 7.76 -0.88 -19.11
CA VAL A 126 8.56 -2.13 -18.95
C VAL A 126 9.65 -2.24 -20.04
N ARG A 127 9.41 -1.68 -21.24
CA ARG A 127 10.43 -1.61 -22.31
C ARG A 127 11.68 -0.77 -21.95
N ALA A 128 11.62 0.04 -20.88
CA ALA A 128 12.77 0.83 -20.45
C ALA A 128 13.73 0.06 -19.54
N PHE A 129 13.29 -1.03 -18.88
CA PHE A 129 14.15 -1.87 -18.06
C PHE A 129 14.95 -2.89 -18.88
N ASP A 130 14.43 -3.33 -20.03
CA ASP A 130 15.12 -4.27 -20.93
C ASP A 130 16.35 -3.66 -21.63
N ASN A 131 16.53 -2.34 -21.58
CA ASN A 131 17.67 -1.62 -22.19
C ASN A 131 18.72 -1.16 -21.17
N ALA A 132 18.69 -1.69 -19.94
CA ALA A 132 19.60 -1.29 -18.85
C ALA A 132 20.60 -2.39 -18.43
N ILE A 133 20.84 -3.40 -19.28
CA ILE A 133 21.92 -4.39 -19.13
C ILE A 133 22.76 -4.42 -20.40
#